data_AF-A0A7S0X220-F1
#
_entry.id   AF-A0A7S0X220-F1
#
_cell.length_a   1.000
_cell.length_b   1.000
_cell.length_c   1.000
_cell.angle_alpha   90.00
_cell.angle_beta   90.00
_cell.angle_gamma   90.00
#
_symmetry.space_group_name_H-M   'P 1'
#
loop_
_entity.id
_entity.type
_entity.pdbx_description
1 polymer ?
#
loop_
_entity_poly.entity_id
_entity_poly.type
_entity_poly.pdbx_seq_one_letter_code
_entity_poly.pdbx_strand_id
1 'polypeptide(L)'
;MLSATAPLVSQHAPAPSRASSRGVPSKIGKRPSLGGARGHRRVVVAPLTAIVAPDWATLDQLTAPIDVGTYNVRPKQVPSSSTDPSLPTSRNSAATDKRVLLYRDTNAWCPFCERVWLALLEKDIPFDTVFIDLRNKPQWYLDMVPSKLVPAVRIDGELVVESRDILLAIEAAFPESTPLLPPAGTSERARVEALMDLADDSEKGVGSAGYRFLTGGGMFGGVRDESDVPKLRAAFEERLESLESALAAAPHGGPFLGGAAPSLADLMMAPSLERFAANLPAFRGFDLRAQPGLPRLAAWYDAMEARPSYSTVRGDPGTHNVVVRKLFRLQAGAAGEAKPEEALGAGAGTGAGEAARKLVVNHEAVAADVVKNAGIGGDAVEVRAEVESALRSLAARLAAVAGIEAPVAEAVAEVEEKAAPASGPPSAEQKAAAARASAVAAATWAFMRQRVSAPRDMSGAAASALRAASLCAIAELDF
;
A
#
# COMPACT_ATOMS: atom_id res chain seq x y z
N MET A 1 40.75 -12.75 43.07
CA MET A 1 41.92 -13.53 43.57
C MET A 1 42.30 -14.47 42.42
N LEU A 2 43.43 -14.24 41.73
CA LEU A 2 44.79 -14.73 42.06
C LEU A 2 44.88 -16.27 42.03
N SER A 3 45.86 -16.94 41.39
CA SER A 3 46.97 -16.51 40.51
C SER A 3 47.70 -17.73 39.89
N ALA A 4 48.55 -17.51 38.86
CA ALA A 4 49.78 -18.30 38.55
C ALA A 4 49.62 -19.74 37.96
N THR A 5 50.52 -20.31 37.14
CA THR A 5 51.86 -19.88 36.62
C THR A 5 52.25 -20.59 35.29
N ALA A 6 53.32 -20.11 34.62
CA ALA A 6 53.88 -20.59 33.32
C ALA A 6 54.98 -21.70 33.48
N PRO A 7 55.90 -22.06 32.52
CA PRO A 7 56.76 -21.18 31.68
C PRO A 7 57.10 -21.64 30.22
N LEU A 8 58.00 -20.87 29.55
CA LEU A 8 58.50 -20.97 28.15
C LEU A 8 59.74 -21.87 27.95
N VAL A 9 60.06 -22.21 26.68
CA VAL A 9 61.43 -22.19 26.07
C VAL A 9 61.35 -21.85 24.56
N SER A 10 62.43 -21.28 23.99
CA SER A 10 62.62 -20.84 22.58
C SER A 10 64.01 -21.28 22.03
N GLN A 11 64.21 -21.24 20.70
CA GLN A 11 65.47 -21.27 19.86
C GLN A 11 65.30 -22.18 18.61
N HIS A 12 65.92 -22.02 17.43
CA HIS A 12 66.82 -21.00 16.84
C HIS A 12 66.77 -21.06 15.28
N ALA A 13 67.37 -20.09 14.56
CA ALA A 13 67.52 -20.07 13.08
C ALA A 13 68.97 -20.44 12.64
N PRO A 14 69.30 -20.54 11.32
CA PRO A 14 69.92 -19.38 10.63
C PRO A 14 69.70 -19.28 9.08
N ALA A 15 70.24 -18.19 8.47
CA ALA A 15 70.22 -17.85 7.03
C ALA A 15 71.58 -18.08 6.31
N PRO A 16 71.69 -17.87 4.98
CA PRO A 16 72.26 -16.61 4.42
C PRO A 16 71.61 -16.19 3.06
N SER A 17 72.05 -15.25 2.19
CA SER A 17 73.16 -14.27 2.15
C SER A 17 72.88 -13.02 1.27
N ARG A 18 73.28 -11.85 1.79
CA ARG A 18 73.69 -10.54 1.20
C ARG A 18 74.07 -10.41 -0.31
N ALA A 19 73.72 -9.25 -0.91
CA ALA A 19 74.67 -8.27 -1.49
C ALA A 19 74.02 -6.87 -1.73
N SER A 20 74.81 -5.79 -1.79
CA SER A 20 74.40 -4.36 -1.95
C SER A 20 74.96 -3.77 -3.28
N SER A 21 74.55 -2.62 -3.84
CA SER A 21 74.63 -1.26 -3.26
C SER A 21 74.27 -0.11 -4.26
N ARG A 22 73.93 1.09 -3.71
CA ARG A 22 74.11 2.50 -4.22
C ARG A 22 73.57 2.98 -5.61
N GLY A 23 72.87 4.13 -5.62
CA GLY A 23 73.23 5.26 -6.52
C GLY A 23 72.26 5.81 -7.61
N VAL A 24 71.26 6.63 -7.21
CA VAL A 24 70.68 7.88 -7.80
C VAL A 24 71.37 8.51 -9.07
N PRO A 25 70.72 9.25 -10.01
CA PRO A 25 69.29 9.37 -10.47
C PRO A 25 69.09 9.30 -12.03
N SER A 26 67.85 9.44 -12.54
CA SER A 26 67.44 10.57 -13.46
C SER A 26 66.17 10.32 -14.32
N LYS A 27 65.59 11.44 -14.81
CA LYS A 27 64.62 11.62 -15.91
C LYS A 27 63.16 11.14 -15.72
N ILE A 28 62.35 12.07 -15.22
CA ILE A 28 60.90 12.12 -15.44
C ILE A 28 60.61 12.30 -16.94
N GLY A 29 60.08 11.27 -17.59
CA GLY A 29 59.52 11.36 -18.94
C GLY A 29 58.03 11.68 -18.89
N LYS A 30 57.60 12.78 -19.55
CA LYS A 30 56.19 13.15 -19.69
C LYS A 30 55.41 12.01 -20.39
N ARG A 31 54.26 11.61 -19.83
CA ARG A 31 53.21 10.87 -20.56
C ARG A 31 52.05 11.81 -20.94
N PRO A 32 51.30 11.54 -22.03
CA PRO A 32 50.41 12.52 -22.63
C PRO A 32 49.07 12.64 -21.90
N SER A 33 48.50 13.85 -21.93
CA SER A 33 47.13 14.10 -21.50
C SER A 33 46.13 13.57 -22.55
N LEU A 34 45.50 12.44 -22.28
CA LEU A 34 44.30 12.02 -23.00
C LEU A 34 43.08 12.70 -22.36
N GLY A 35 42.71 13.84 -22.93
CA GLY A 35 41.46 14.54 -22.63
C GLY A 35 40.26 13.76 -23.16
N GLY A 36 39.86 12.71 -22.45
CA GLY A 36 38.62 11.97 -22.72
C GLY A 36 37.43 12.73 -22.17
N ALA A 37 36.81 13.57 -22.98
CA ALA A 37 35.55 14.21 -22.64
C ALA A 37 34.47 13.13 -22.46
N ARG A 38 34.17 12.78 -21.20
CA ARG A 38 32.94 12.05 -20.87
C ARG A 38 31.77 13.00 -21.11
N GLY A 39 31.27 12.99 -22.34
CA GLY A 39 29.96 13.54 -22.65
C GLY A 39 28.92 12.76 -21.85
N HIS A 40 28.62 13.22 -20.64
CA HIS A 40 27.34 12.96 -20.03
C HIS A 40 26.31 13.50 -21.02
N ARG A 41 25.67 12.59 -21.78
CA ARG A 41 24.34 12.88 -22.32
C ARG A 41 23.46 13.11 -21.10
N ARG A 42 23.39 14.37 -20.64
CA ARG A 42 22.17 14.88 -20.03
C ARG A 42 21.09 14.53 -21.04
N VAL A 43 20.23 13.58 -20.69
CA VAL A 43 18.95 13.45 -21.34
C VAL A 43 18.26 14.77 -21.01
N VAL A 44 18.28 15.69 -21.96
CA VAL A 44 17.49 16.91 -21.89
C VAL A 44 16.07 16.44 -22.12
N VAL A 45 15.39 16.07 -21.03
CA VAL A 45 13.95 15.88 -21.04
C VAL A 45 13.37 17.22 -21.44
N ALA A 46 12.66 17.26 -22.57
CA ALA A 46 11.99 18.47 -23.02
C ALA A 46 10.94 18.87 -21.97
N PRO A 47 10.70 20.18 -21.73
CA PRO A 47 9.67 20.62 -20.79
C PRO A 47 8.32 20.03 -21.20
N LEU A 48 7.67 19.33 -20.27
CA LEU A 48 6.58 18.38 -20.57
C LEU A 48 5.20 19.02 -20.77
N THR A 49 5.16 20.32 -21.10
CA THR A 49 3.97 21.03 -21.55
C THR A 49 3.46 20.57 -22.93
N ALA A 50 4.16 19.63 -23.59
CA ALA A 50 3.86 19.15 -24.95
C ALA A 50 3.86 17.61 -25.14
N ILE A 51 3.77 16.77 -24.09
CA ILE A 51 3.28 15.40 -24.34
C ILE A 51 1.78 15.50 -24.64
N VAL A 52 1.44 15.38 -25.93
CA VAL A 52 0.08 14.97 -26.31
C VAL A 52 -0.08 13.51 -25.91
N ALA A 53 -0.68 13.31 -24.74
CA ALA A 53 -1.10 11.99 -24.31
C ALA A 53 -2.10 11.43 -25.35
N PRO A 54 -1.99 10.14 -25.73
CA PRO A 54 -2.94 9.54 -26.65
C PRO A 54 -4.39 9.68 -26.15
N ASP A 55 -5.35 9.66 -27.06
CA ASP A 55 -6.75 9.74 -26.67
C ASP A 55 -7.20 8.48 -25.89
N TRP A 56 -8.39 8.57 -25.28
CA TRP A 56 -8.90 7.47 -24.46
C TRP A 56 -9.12 6.18 -25.26
N ALA A 57 -9.46 6.26 -26.55
CA ALA A 57 -9.63 5.09 -27.42
C ALA A 57 -8.28 4.38 -27.69
N THR A 58 -7.22 5.15 -27.93
CA THR A 58 -5.85 4.64 -28.11
C THR A 58 -5.34 4.03 -26.81
N LEU A 59 -5.54 4.69 -25.67
CA LEU A 59 -5.16 4.15 -24.35
C LEU A 59 -5.98 2.90 -23.98
N ASP A 60 -7.25 2.81 -24.36
CA ASP A 60 -8.06 1.60 -24.15
C ASP A 60 -7.51 0.42 -24.95
N GLN A 61 -7.21 0.61 -26.23
CA GLN A 61 -6.61 -0.43 -27.08
C GLN A 61 -5.24 -0.89 -26.55
N LEU A 62 -4.36 0.05 -26.17
CA LEU A 62 -3.03 -0.26 -25.65
C LEU A 62 -3.07 -0.97 -24.29
N THR A 63 -4.04 -0.65 -23.44
CA THR A 63 -4.17 -1.27 -22.11
C THR A 63 -5.07 -2.51 -22.10
N ALA A 64 -5.86 -2.78 -23.14
CA ALA A 64 -6.77 -3.92 -23.20
C ALA A 64 -6.12 -5.30 -22.93
N PRO A 65 -4.86 -5.58 -23.32
CA PRO A 65 -4.19 -6.85 -23.00
C PRO A 65 -3.76 -6.99 -21.54
N ILE A 66 -3.85 -5.94 -20.72
CA ILE A 66 -3.41 -5.98 -19.32
C ILE A 66 -4.42 -6.76 -18.48
N ASP A 67 -3.96 -7.85 -17.89
CA ASP A 67 -4.67 -8.53 -16.82
C ASP A 67 -4.75 -7.64 -15.57
N VAL A 68 -5.97 -7.39 -15.09
CA VAL A 68 -6.26 -6.65 -13.85
C VAL A 68 -6.46 -7.58 -12.65
N GLY A 69 -6.14 -8.87 -12.83
CA GLY A 69 -6.28 -9.94 -11.86
C GLY A 69 -7.74 -10.20 -11.52
N THR A 70 -8.01 -10.47 -10.25
CA THR A 70 -9.34 -10.79 -9.74
C THR A 70 -10.32 -9.61 -9.77
N TYR A 71 -9.89 -8.39 -10.10
CA TYR A 71 -10.71 -7.18 -9.97
C TYR A 71 -11.60 -6.89 -11.17
N ASN A 72 -12.90 -6.94 -10.93
CA ASN A 72 -13.93 -6.46 -11.83
C ASN A 72 -14.06 -4.94 -11.74
N VAL A 73 -14.13 -4.25 -12.89
CA VAL A 73 -14.51 -2.84 -12.97
C VAL A 73 -16.04 -2.73 -12.95
N ARG A 74 -16.59 -1.80 -12.16
CA ARG A 74 -18.02 -1.70 -11.88
C ARG A 74 -18.54 -0.28 -12.17
N PRO A 75 -18.90 0.02 -13.42
CA PRO A 75 -19.41 1.33 -13.81
C PRO A 75 -20.59 1.77 -12.94
N LYS A 76 -20.59 3.03 -12.51
CA LYS A 76 -21.66 3.68 -11.73
C LYS A 76 -21.93 3.06 -10.34
N GLN A 77 -21.11 2.13 -9.86
CA GLN A 77 -21.22 1.53 -8.53
C GLN A 77 -20.08 1.99 -7.61
N VAL A 78 -20.28 1.87 -6.29
CA VAL A 78 -19.25 2.15 -5.27
C VAL A 78 -19.02 0.92 -4.40
N PRO A 79 -17.78 0.41 -4.27
CA PRO A 79 -16.59 0.88 -4.99
C PRO A 79 -16.62 0.57 -6.50
N SER A 80 -15.91 1.40 -7.27
CA SER A 80 -15.83 1.38 -8.74
C SER A 80 -15.04 0.20 -9.29
N SER A 81 -14.33 -0.53 -8.43
CA SER A 81 -13.83 -1.87 -8.69
C SER A 81 -13.99 -2.73 -7.45
N SER A 82 -13.89 -4.05 -7.62
CA SER A 82 -13.72 -5.01 -6.52
C SER A 82 -13.37 -6.37 -7.10
N THR A 83 -12.76 -7.24 -6.30
CA THR A 83 -12.67 -8.67 -6.61
C THR A 83 -14.04 -9.33 -6.70
N ASP A 84 -14.99 -8.85 -5.89
CA ASP A 84 -16.26 -9.53 -5.66
C ASP A 84 -17.41 -8.75 -6.33
N PRO A 85 -18.42 -9.41 -6.92
CA PRO A 85 -19.63 -8.74 -7.34
C PRO A 85 -20.34 -8.13 -6.11
N SER A 86 -20.88 -6.92 -6.25
CA SER A 86 -21.84 -6.42 -5.25
C SER A 86 -23.21 -6.96 -5.59
N LEU A 87 -23.80 -7.75 -4.70
CA LEU A 87 -25.24 -7.96 -4.76
C LEU A 87 -25.99 -6.63 -4.48
N PRO A 88 -27.22 -6.48 -5.00
CA PRO A 88 -28.01 -5.28 -4.77
C PRO A 88 -28.20 -5.00 -3.27
N THR A 89 -27.96 -3.75 -2.86
CA THR A 89 -28.02 -3.26 -1.47
C THR A 89 -29.45 -3.11 -0.94
N SER A 90 -30.32 -4.09 -1.21
CA SER A 90 -31.70 -4.13 -0.73
C SER A 90 -31.89 -5.22 0.33
N ARG A 91 -32.86 -4.99 1.23
CA ARG A 91 -33.22 -5.90 2.34
C ARG A 91 -33.53 -7.34 1.91
N ASN A 92 -33.99 -7.52 0.68
CA ASN A 92 -34.51 -8.77 0.15
C ASN A 92 -33.55 -9.39 -0.89
N SER A 93 -32.24 -9.32 -0.67
CA SER A 93 -31.22 -9.96 -1.51
C SER A 93 -31.20 -11.49 -1.34
N ALA A 94 -32.32 -12.14 -1.70
CA ALA A 94 -32.39 -13.57 -2.04
C ALA A 94 -31.68 -13.86 -3.38
N ALA A 95 -30.56 -13.17 -3.62
CA ALA A 95 -29.86 -13.08 -4.90
C ALA A 95 -28.48 -13.76 -4.87
N THR A 96 -28.09 -14.32 -3.72
CA THR A 96 -26.93 -15.21 -3.61
C THR A 96 -27.35 -16.66 -3.81
N ASP A 97 -26.58 -17.40 -4.61
CA ASP A 97 -26.59 -18.86 -4.66
C ASP A 97 -25.52 -19.47 -3.74
N LYS A 98 -24.74 -18.62 -3.04
CA LYS A 98 -23.64 -19.03 -2.15
C LYS A 98 -24.16 -19.24 -0.73
N ARG A 99 -23.47 -20.14 -0.01
CA ARG A 99 -23.70 -20.37 1.43
C ARG A 99 -23.32 -19.15 2.27
N VAL A 100 -22.42 -18.29 1.79
CA VAL A 100 -21.90 -17.12 2.51
C VAL A 100 -22.24 -15.81 1.80
N LEU A 101 -22.81 -14.87 2.56
CA LEU A 101 -23.03 -13.48 2.12
C LEU A 101 -22.37 -12.51 3.10
N LEU A 102 -21.31 -11.84 2.66
CA LEU A 102 -20.51 -10.89 3.45
C LEU A 102 -21.02 -9.46 3.31
N TYR A 103 -21.43 -8.84 4.41
CA TYR A 103 -21.71 -7.41 4.49
C TYR A 103 -20.47 -6.68 5.04
N ARG A 104 -19.80 -5.90 4.18
CA ARG A 104 -18.52 -5.22 4.48
C ARG A 104 -18.49 -3.78 4.00
N ASP A 105 -17.48 -3.03 4.41
CA ASP A 105 -17.36 -1.62 4.05
C ASP A 105 -17.06 -1.37 2.55
N THR A 106 -17.64 -0.32 1.98
CA THR A 106 -17.37 0.14 0.61
C THR A 106 -15.92 0.56 0.34
N ASN A 107 -15.11 0.77 1.38
CA ASN A 107 -13.78 1.39 1.26
C ASN A 107 -12.62 0.41 1.42
N ALA A 108 -12.90 -0.85 1.81
CA ALA A 108 -11.90 -1.84 2.15
C ALA A 108 -10.86 -1.38 3.19
N TRP A 109 -11.28 -0.52 4.13
CA TRP A 109 -10.42 -0.02 5.20
C TRP A 109 -10.78 -0.59 6.58
N CYS A 110 -11.97 -1.19 6.75
CA CYS A 110 -12.35 -1.73 8.05
C CYS A 110 -11.48 -2.95 8.43
N PRO A 111 -10.62 -2.89 9.47
CA PRO A 111 -9.75 -4.01 9.84
C PRO A 111 -10.55 -5.25 10.25
N PHE A 112 -11.75 -5.07 10.80
CA PHE A 112 -12.64 -6.17 11.17
C PHE A 112 -13.25 -6.87 9.95
N CYS A 113 -13.53 -6.14 8.86
CA CYS A 113 -13.99 -6.73 7.60
C CYS A 113 -12.84 -7.51 6.92
N GLU A 114 -11.63 -6.97 7.00
CA GLU A 114 -10.41 -7.56 6.47
C GLU A 114 -10.13 -8.94 7.10
N ARG A 115 -10.29 -9.10 8.42
CA ARG A 115 -10.22 -10.41 9.11
C ARG A 115 -11.08 -11.49 8.44
N VAL A 116 -12.36 -11.18 8.22
CA VAL A 116 -13.36 -12.11 7.68
C VAL A 116 -13.12 -12.38 6.19
N TRP A 117 -12.84 -11.33 5.41
CA TRP A 117 -12.55 -11.45 3.98
C TRP A 117 -11.28 -12.28 3.73
N LEU A 118 -10.25 -12.07 4.55
CA LEU A 118 -9.02 -12.87 4.52
C LEU A 118 -9.31 -14.34 4.81
N ALA A 119 -10.11 -14.65 5.85
CA ALA A 119 -10.44 -16.03 6.20
C ALA A 119 -11.23 -16.76 5.11
N LEU A 120 -12.16 -16.08 4.43
CA LEU A 120 -12.89 -16.67 3.31
C LEU A 120 -11.97 -17.01 2.14
N LEU A 121 -10.99 -16.15 1.83
CA LEU A 121 -10.00 -16.40 0.77
C LEU A 121 -8.95 -17.46 1.18
N GLU A 122 -8.49 -17.48 2.43
CA GLU A 122 -7.56 -18.51 2.95
C GLU A 122 -8.16 -19.92 2.92
N LYS A 123 -9.48 -20.01 3.12
CA LYS A 123 -10.22 -21.28 3.17
C LYS A 123 -10.83 -21.68 1.82
N ASP A 124 -10.62 -20.88 0.77
CA ASP A 124 -11.21 -21.03 -0.57
C ASP A 124 -12.75 -21.20 -0.54
N ILE A 125 -13.42 -20.44 0.35
CA ILE A 125 -14.87 -20.49 0.52
C ILE A 125 -15.53 -19.52 -0.47
N PRO A 126 -16.45 -19.97 -1.35
CA PRO A 126 -17.20 -19.07 -2.22
C PRO A 126 -18.19 -18.21 -1.43
N PHE A 127 -18.13 -16.88 -1.61
CA PHE A 127 -19.04 -15.92 -0.99
C PHE A 127 -19.48 -14.84 -1.97
N ASP A 128 -20.66 -14.27 -1.74
CA ASP A 128 -21.08 -13.00 -2.34
C ASP A 128 -20.87 -11.83 -1.36
N THR A 129 -20.83 -10.60 -1.88
CA THR A 129 -20.64 -9.39 -1.07
C THR A 129 -21.77 -8.38 -1.22
N VAL A 130 -22.14 -7.73 -0.12
CA VAL A 130 -22.91 -6.48 -0.10
C VAL A 130 -22.06 -5.37 0.51
N PHE A 131 -21.77 -4.32 -0.25
CA PHE A 131 -21.00 -3.17 0.25
C PHE A 131 -21.90 -2.19 1.00
N ILE A 132 -21.47 -1.83 2.21
CA ILE A 132 -22.15 -0.90 3.12
C ILE A 132 -21.34 0.40 3.19
N ASP A 133 -21.92 1.53 2.78
CA ASP A 133 -21.28 2.83 2.99
C ASP A 133 -21.33 3.17 4.49
N LEU A 134 -20.16 3.23 5.12
CA LEU A 134 -20.06 3.51 6.55
C LEU A 134 -20.59 4.89 6.96
N ARG A 135 -20.60 5.85 6.02
CA ARG A 135 -21.11 7.23 6.22
C ARG A 135 -22.62 7.34 6.04
N ASN A 136 -23.21 6.46 5.23
CA ASN A 136 -24.64 6.46 4.92
C ASN A 136 -25.16 5.02 4.87
N LYS A 137 -25.14 4.34 6.03
CA LYS A 137 -25.62 2.95 6.14
C LYS A 137 -27.13 2.92 5.87
N PRO A 138 -27.62 2.03 4.98
CA PRO A 138 -29.04 1.98 4.66
C PRO A 138 -29.83 1.43 5.86
N GLN A 139 -31.06 1.94 6.06
CA GLN A 139 -31.86 1.63 7.25
C GLN A 139 -32.06 0.12 7.46
N TRP A 140 -32.31 -0.64 6.39
CA TRP A 140 -32.48 -2.10 6.49
C TRP A 140 -31.27 -2.83 7.08
N TYR A 141 -30.05 -2.28 6.92
CA TYR A 141 -28.84 -2.85 7.50
C TYR A 141 -28.78 -2.57 9.00
N LEU A 142 -29.17 -1.35 9.40
CA LEU A 142 -29.27 -0.93 10.80
C LEU A 142 -30.37 -1.69 11.56
N ASP A 143 -31.45 -2.07 10.86
CA ASP A 143 -32.53 -2.91 11.39
C ASP A 143 -32.11 -4.39 11.52
N MET A 144 -31.21 -4.86 10.63
CA MET A 144 -30.74 -6.25 10.59
C MET A 144 -29.61 -6.52 11.59
N VAL A 145 -28.67 -5.59 11.76
CA VAL A 145 -27.44 -5.78 12.55
C VAL A 145 -27.51 -4.93 13.83
N PRO A 146 -27.74 -5.54 15.01
CA PRO A 146 -27.97 -4.80 16.26
C PRO A 146 -26.84 -3.85 16.65
N SER A 147 -25.57 -4.23 16.42
CA SER A 147 -24.40 -3.39 16.69
C SER A 147 -24.24 -2.24 15.69
N LYS A 148 -24.90 -2.30 14.51
CA LYS A 148 -24.81 -1.34 13.38
C LYS A 148 -23.40 -1.21 12.79
N LEU A 149 -22.49 -2.09 13.19
CA LEU A 149 -21.11 -2.20 12.72
C LEU A 149 -21.02 -3.13 11.51
N VAL A 150 -19.85 -3.16 10.88
CA VAL A 150 -19.43 -4.17 9.90
C VAL A 150 -18.17 -4.86 10.45
N PRO A 151 -17.87 -6.12 10.09
CA PRO A 151 -18.63 -6.97 9.18
C PRO A 151 -19.89 -7.57 9.83
N ALA A 152 -20.79 -8.03 8.98
CA ALA A 152 -21.79 -9.05 9.32
C ALA A 152 -21.79 -10.09 8.20
N VAL A 153 -22.17 -11.34 8.49
CA VAL A 153 -22.23 -12.42 7.51
C VAL A 153 -23.55 -13.16 7.63
N ARG A 154 -24.14 -13.61 6.52
CA ARG A 154 -25.08 -14.73 6.55
C ARG A 154 -24.39 -16.01 6.13
N ILE A 155 -24.51 -17.06 6.95
CA ILE A 155 -24.04 -18.42 6.64
C ILE A 155 -25.28 -19.31 6.62
N ASP A 156 -25.56 -19.94 5.48
CA ASP A 156 -26.75 -20.78 5.25
C ASP A 156 -28.08 -20.10 5.65
N GLY A 157 -28.13 -18.78 5.51
CA GLY A 157 -29.25 -17.91 5.88
C GLY A 157 -29.15 -17.26 7.26
N GLU A 158 -28.45 -17.87 8.21
CA GLU A 158 -28.33 -17.39 9.60
C GLU A 158 -27.35 -16.22 9.72
N LEU A 159 -27.73 -15.20 10.48
CA LEU A 159 -26.94 -13.98 10.64
C LEU A 159 -25.92 -14.11 11.78
N VAL A 160 -24.64 -13.93 11.45
CA VAL A 160 -23.53 -13.82 12.41
C VAL A 160 -22.94 -12.42 12.35
N VAL A 161 -22.65 -11.85 13.52
CA VAL A 161 -22.09 -10.50 13.72
C VAL A 161 -20.83 -10.61 14.58
N GLU A 162 -20.06 -9.52 14.66
CA GLU A 162 -18.74 -9.44 15.32
C GLU A 162 -17.66 -10.30 14.65
N SER A 163 -16.51 -9.68 14.33
CA SER A 163 -15.52 -10.31 13.45
C SER A 163 -14.96 -11.63 13.96
N ARG A 164 -14.76 -11.78 15.28
CA ARG A 164 -14.27 -13.02 15.89
C ARG A 164 -15.30 -14.15 15.82
N ASP A 165 -16.55 -13.87 16.15
CA ASP A 165 -17.62 -14.85 16.16
C ASP A 165 -17.94 -15.32 14.73
N ILE A 166 -17.86 -14.42 13.75
CA ILE A 166 -17.93 -14.75 12.32
C ILE A 166 -16.80 -15.72 11.92
N LEU A 167 -15.55 -15.49 12.34
CA LEU A 167 -14.45 -16.41 12.05
C LEU A 167 -14.67 -17.82 12.65
N LEU A 168 -15.17 -17.88 13.90
CA LEU A 168 -15.49 -19.14 14.57
C LEU A 168 -16.67 -19.87 13.89
N ALA A 169 -17.69 -19.13 13.43
CA ALA A 169 -18.81 -19.69 12.68
C ALA A 169 -18.38 -20.22 11.30
N ILE A 170 -17.44 -19.54 10.63
CA ILE A 170 -16.84 -20.01 9.37
C ILE A 170 -16.05 -21.31 9.58
N GLU A 171 -15.23 -21.42 10.63
CA GLU A 171 -14.54 -22.68 10.97
C GLU A 171 -15.53 -23.83 11.24
N ALA A 172 -16.66 -23.56 11.90
CA ALA A 172 -17.67 -24.57 12.23
C ALA A 172 -18.53 -24.99 11.02
N ALA A 173 -18.83 -24.08 10.10
CA ALA A 173 -19.74 -24.32 8.96
C ALA A 173 -19.06 -24.94 7.72
N PHE A 174 -17.72 -24.92 7.67
CA PHE A 174 -16.91 -25.42 6.56
C PHE A 174 -15.75 -26.33 7.05
N PRO A 175 -16.01 -27.40 7.83
CA PRO A 175 -14.97 -28.30 8.36
C PRO A 175 -14.20 -29.06 7.28
N GLU A 176 -14.69 -29.10 6.04
CA GLU A 176 -14.04 -29.67 4.86
C GLU A 176 -12.94 -28.78 4.25
N SER A 177 -12.92 -27.49 4.59
CA SER A 177 -11.93 -26.53 4.11
C SER A 177 -10.66 -26.52 4.98
N THR A 178 -9.57 -25.91 4.50
CA THR A 178 -8.31 -25.77 5.26
C THR A 178 -8.59 -25.18 6.66
N PRO A 179 -8.25 -25.89 7.76
CA PRO A 179 -8.54 -25.42 9.11
C PRO A 179 -7.61 -24.28 9.51
N LEU A 180 -8.16 -23.19 10.05
CA LEU A 180 -7.39 -22.07 10.63
C LEU A 180 -7.32 -22.15 12.17
N LEU A 181 -7.97 -23.15 12.77
CA LEU A 181 -7.79 -23.52 14.16
C LEU A 181 -7.27 -24.97 14.29
N PRO A 182 -6.38 -25.24 15.27
CA PRO A 182 -6.04 -26.61 15.62
C PRO A 182 -7.26 -27.40 16.15
N PRO A 183 -7.18 -28.75 16.20
CA PRO A 183 -8.27 -29.59 16.68
C PRO A 183 -8.73 -29.22 18.09
N ALA A 184 -10.04 -29.34 18.35
CA ALA A 184 -10.61 -29.02 19.66
C ALA A 184 -9.96 -29.84 20.79
N GLY A 185 -9.62 -29.18 21.90
CA GLY A 185 -9.06 -29.81 23.10
C GLY A 185 -7.54 -30.04 23.09
N THR A 186 -6.79 -29.63 22.06
CA THR A 186 -5.31 -29.71 22.09
C THR A 186 -4.66 -28.48 22.74
N SER A 187 -3.40 -28.61 23.13
CA SER A 187 -2.56 -27.51 23.63
C SER A 187 -2.39 -26.38 22.62
N GLU A 188 -2.28 -26.73 21.34
CA GLU A 188 -2.12 -25.78 20.23
C GLU A 188 -3.40 -24.96 20.05
N ARG A 189 -4.57 -25.61 20.19
CA ARG A 189 -5.87 -24.94 20.14
C ARG A 189 -6.02 -23.92 21.26
N ALA A 190 -5.75 -24.32 22.50
CA ALA A 190 -5.79 -23.41 23.65
C ALA A 190 -4.80 -22.23 23.49
N ARG A 191 -3.61 -22.47 22.93
CA ARG A 191 -2.63 -21.41 22.62
C ARG A 191 -3.16 -20.44 21.55
N VAL A 192 -3.77 -20.93 20.47
CA VAL A 192 -4.35 -20.07 19.42
C VAL A 192 -5.51 -19.25 19.96
N GLU A 193 -6.40 -19.85 20.76
CA GLU A 193 -7.53 -19.13 21.39
C GLU A 193 -7.04 -18.02 22.35
N ALA A 194 -6.02 -18.28 23.16
CA ALA A 194 -5.40 -17.26 24.02
C ALA A 194 -4.73 -16.11 23.22
N LEU A 195 -4.20 -16.40 22.03
CA LEU A 195 -3.66 -15.38 21.12
C LEU A 195 -4.78 -14.57 20.42
N MET A 196 -5.94 -15.19 20.15
CA MET A 196 -7.14 -14.49 19.69
C MET A 196 -7.70 -13.57 20.77
N ASP A 197 -7.71 -14.00 22.03
CA ASP A 197 -8.06 -13.13 23.18
C ASP A 197 -7.13 -11.92 23.25
N LEU A 198 -5.82 -12.14 23.16
CA LEU A 198 -4.83 -11.06 23.16
C LEU A 198 -4.95 -10.13 21.94
N ALA A 199 -5.41 -10.63 20.78
CA ALA A 199 -5.61 -9.82 19.60
C ALA A 199 -6.81 -8.85 19.72
N ASP A 200 -7.80 -9.17 20.56
CA ASP A 200 -8.96 -8.31 20.85
C ASP A 200 -8.84 -7.56 22.20
N ASP A 201 -7.85 -7.87 23.03
CA ASP A 201 -7.66 -7.23 24.35
C ASP A 201 -7.40 -5.71 24.22
N SER A 202 -8.37 -4.93 24.71
CA SER A 202 -8.35 -3.47 24.64
C SER A 202 -7.29 -2.79 25.53
N GLU A 203 -6.68 -3.50 26.47
CA GLU A 203 -5.63 -2.99 27.37
C GLU A 203 -4.25 -3.57 27.04
N LYS A 204 -4.17 -4.88 26.82
CA LYS A 204 -2.93 -5.65 26.67
C LYS A 204 -2.63 -6.05 25.24
N GLY A 205 -3.59 -5.95 24.33
CA GLY A 205 -3.40 -6.37 22.94
C GLY A 205 -2.38 -5.51 22.20
N VAL A 206 -1.59 -6.14 21.33
CA VAL A 206 -0.61 -5.45 20.47
C VAL A 206 -1.27 -4.37 19.61
N GLY A 207 -2.50 -4.62 19.14
CA GLY A 207 -3.33 -3.63 18.45
C GLY A 207 -3.66 -2.42 19.31
N SER A 208 -4.20 -2.62 20.51
CA SER A 208 -4.63 -1.51 21.37
C SER A 208 -3.45 -0.70 21.92
N ALA A 209 -2.31 -1.32 22.21
CA ALA A 209 -1.07 -0.62 22.55
C ALA A 209 -0.50 0.18 21.36
N GLY A 210 -0.43 -0.44 20.16
CA GLY A 210 0.11 0.20 18.96
C GLY A 210 -0.70 1.41 18.50
N TYR A 211 -2.04 1.34 18.55
CA TYR A 211 -2.87 2.51 18.25
C TYR A 211 -2.69 3.65 19.26
N ARG A 212 -2.57 3.37 20.57
CA ARG A 212 -2.29 4.41 21.58
C ARG A 212 -0.95 5.10 21.32
N PHE A 213 0.11 4.34 21.01
CA PHE A 213 1.41 4.90 20.64
C PHE A 213 1.31 5.76 19.36
N LEU A 214 0.67 5.24 18.31
CA LEU A 214 0.42 5.95 17.05
C LEU A 214 -0.33 7.28 17.25
N THR A 215 -1.33 7.33 18.12
CA THR A 215 -2.14 8.54 18.35
C THR A 215 -1.61 9.45 19.46
N GLY A 216 -0.60 9.04 20.25
CA GLY A 216 -0.19 9.79 21.44
C GLY A 216 -1.24 9.77 22.55
N GLY A 217 -1.91 8.64 22.74
CA GLY A 217 -2.95 8.42 23.73
C GLY A 217 -4.31 8.21 23.09
N GLY A 218 -5.19 9.20 23.18
CA GLY A 218 -6.59 9.11 22.80
C GLY A 218 -6.85 8.82 21.32
N MET A 219 -7.59 7.73 21.07
CA MET A 219 -8.24 7.44 19.79
C MET A 219 -9.53 8.26 19.64
N PHE A 220 -10.01 8.45 18.40
CA PHE A 220 -11.33 9.04 18.07
C PHE A 220 -11.69 10.36 18.78
N GLY A 221 -10.71 11.23 19.02
CA GLY A 221 -10.92 12.52 19.69
C GLY A 221 -10.70 12.52 21.21
N GLY A 222 -10.25 11.39 21.79
CA GLY A 222 -9.73 11.36 23.15
C GLY A 222 -8.49 12.24 23.35
N VAL A 223 -8.18 12.54 24.61
CA VAL A 223 -7.06 13.40 25.02
C VAL A 223 -5.72 12.83 24.53
N ARG A 224 -4.82 13.73 24.09
CA ARG A 224 -3.46 13.39 23.67
C ARG A 224 -2.47 14.23 24.41
N ASP A 225 -1.35 13.62 24.73
CA ASP A 225 -0.21 14.29 25.32
C ASP A 225 1.07 13.70 24.67
N GLU A 226 1.84 14.54 24.00
CA GLU A 226 3.11 14.09 23.40
C GLU A 226 4.17 13.77 24.47
N SER A 227 3.98 14.20 25.73
CA SER A 227 4.81 13.77 26.86
C SER A 227 4.53 12.33 27.31
N ASP A 228 3.36 11.77 27.01
CA ASP A 228 3.04 10.35 27.23
C ASP A 228 3.65 9.44 26.14
N VAL A 229 4.03 9.96 24.97
CA VAL A 229 4.50 9.15 23.83
C VAL A 229 5.67 8.21 24.17
N PRO A 230 6.71 8.60 24.94
CA PRO A 230 7.77 7.68 25.35
C PRO A 230 7.26 6.49 26.20
N LYS A 231 6.29 6.72 27.08
CA LYS A 231 5.66 5.69 27.92
C LYS A 231 4.76 4.77 27.09
N LEU A 232 3.99 5.35 26.16
CA LEU A 232 3.14 4.59 25.23
C LEU A 232 3.97 3.75 24.26
N ARG A 233 5.12 4.26 23.83
CA ARG A 233 6.11 3.52 23.04
C ARG A 233 6.64 2.32 23.81
N ALA A 234 7.13 2.51 25.04
CA ALA A 234 7.65 1.41 25.88
C ALA A 234 6.58 0.33 26.13
N ALA A 235 5.33 0.74 26.39
CA ALA A 235 4.22 -0.19 26.56
C ALA A 235 3.87 -0.96 25.26
N PHE A 236 4.09 -0.37 24.09
CA PHE A 236 3.93 -1.06 22.81
C PHE A 236 5.12 -2.00 22.52
N GLU A 237 6.35 -1.57 22.80
CA GLU A 237 7.56 -2.40 22.70
C GLU A 237 7.44 -3.67 23.57
N GLU A 238 6.92 -3.59 24.80
CA GLU A 238 6.59 -4.76 25.66
C GLU A 238 5.61 -5.75 24.98
N ARG A 239 4.63 -5.25 24.22
CA ARG A 239 3.68 -6.11 23.47
C ARG A 239 4.29 -6.67 22.19
N LEU A 240 5.26 -6.00 21.59
CA LEU A 240 6.04 -6.53 20.47
C LEU A 240 6.99 -7.64 20.94
N GLU A 241 7.66 -7.49 22.08
CA GLU A 241 8.46 -8.55 22.71
C GLU A 241 7.61 -9.78 23.07
N SER A 242 6.38 -9.54 23.56
CA SER A 242 5.39 -10.60 23.82
C SER A 242 4.98 -11.33 22.54
N LEU A 243 4.78 -10.60 21.44
CA LEU A 243 4.43 -11.15 20.12
C LEU A 243 5.59 -11.92 19.48
N GLU A 244 6.81 -11.39 19.53
CA GLU A 244 8.03 -12.05 19.08
C GLU A 244 8.27 -13.37 19.85
N SER A 245 8.01 -13.36 21.16
CA SER A 245 8.05 -14.55 22.01
C SER A 245 6.96 -15.56 21.63
N ALA A 246 5.75 -15.10 21.29
CA ALA A 246 4.67 -15.97 20.81
C ALA A 246 5.01 -16.63 19.46
N LEU A 247 5.60 -15.88 18.52
CA LEU A 247 6.11 -16.39 17.25
C LEU A 247 7.27 -17.37 17.46
N ALA A 248 8.18 -17.12 18.41
CA ALA A 248 9.24 -18.05 18.77
C ALA A 248 8.71 -19.37 19.37
N ALA A 249 7.56 -19.32 20.06
CA ALA A 249 6.87 -20.46 20.64
C ALA A 249 5.79 -21.08 19.72
N ALA A 250 5.87 -20.85 18.41
CA ALA A 250 4.92 -21.42 17.45
C ALA A 250 5.13 -22.94 17.28
N PRO A 251 4.06 -23.75 17.26
CA PRO A 251 4.17 -25.21 17.19
C PRO A 251 4.79 -25.65 15.87
N HIS A 252 5.68 -26.65 15.94
CA HIS A 252 6.44 -27.19 14.79
C HIS A 252 7.34 -26.19 14.05
N GLY A 253 7.50 -24.96 14.57
CA GLY A 253 8.20 -23.88 13.89
C GLY A 253 7.45 -23.33 12.69
N GLY A 254 8.08 -22.40 11.97
CA GLY A 254 7.45 -21.63 10.89
C GLY A 254 7.29 -20.14 11.25
N PRO A 255 6.84 -19.31 10.31
CA PRO A 255 6.79 -17.86 10.48
C PRO A 255 5.48 -17.35 11.11
N PHE A 256 4.45 -18.19 11.25
CA PHE A 256 3.12 -17.80 11.72
C PHE A 256 2.91 -18.12 13.20
N LEU A 257 1.94 -17.46 13.84
CA LEU A 257 1.47 -17.83 15.18
C LEU A 257 0.87 -19.24 15.20
N GLY A 258 0.28 -19.69 14.09
CA GLY A 258 -0.11 -21.09 13.84
C GLY A 258 1.03 -22.07 13.58
N GLY A 259 2.28 -21.61 13.45
CA GLY A 259 3.44 -22.42 13.07
C GLY A 259 3.75 -22.33 11.58
N ALA A 260 3.71 -23.48 10.90
CA ALA A 260 4.02 -23.58 9.47
C ALA A 260 2.95 -22.98 8.55
N ALA A 261 1.72 -22.83 9.04
CA ALA A 261 0.58 -22.21 8.36
C ALA A 261 -0.09 -21.18 9.29
N PRO A 262 -0.79 -20.16 8.74
CA PRO A 262 -1.49 -19.18 9.56
C PRO A 262 -2.66 -19.82 10.31
N SER A 263 -2.97 -19.23 11.45
CA SER A 263 -4.13 -19.52 12.29
C SER A 263 -5.08 -18.32 12.35
N LEU A 264 -6.28 -18.48 12.93
CA LEU A 264 -7.16 -17.34 13.18
C LEU A 264 -6.49 -16.23 14.01
N ALA A 265 -5.52 -16.55 14.87
CA ALA A 265 -4.75 -15.54 15.60
C ALA A 265 -3.91 -14.65 14.65
N ASP A 266 -3.30 -15.23 13.62
CA ASP A 266 -2.58 -14.48 12.58
C ASP A 266 -3.52 -13.53 11.84
N LEU A 267 -4.68 -14.05 11.39
CA LEU A 267 -5.69 -13.27 10.67
C LEU A 267 -6.29 -12.15 11.54
N MET A 268 -6.45 -12.37 12.85
CA MET A 268 -6.96 -11.35 13.77
C MET A 268 -5.97 -10.24 14.06
N MET A 269 -4.66 -10.53 14.09
CA MET A 269 -3.61 -9.54 14.30
C MET A 269 -3.21 -8.79 13.02
N ALA A 270 -3.25 -9.46 11.86
CA ALA A 270 -2.70 -8.93 10.62
C ALA A 270 -3.18 -7.52 10.24
N PRO A 271 -4.48 -7.18 10.32
CA PRO A 271 -4.95 -5.83 9.98
C PRO A 271 -4.34 -4.72 10.84
N SER A 272 -4.03 -5.00 12.12
CA SER A 272 -3.38 -4.00 12.99
C SER A 272 -1.89 -3.86 12.65
N LEU A 273 -1.20 -4.99 12.48
CA LEU A 273 0.22 -5.02 12.13
C LEU A 273 0.49 -4.35 10.77
N GLU A 274 -0.34 -4.64 9.76
CA GLU A 274 -0.31 -3.99 8.44
C GLU A 274 -0.37 -2.46 8.54
N ARG A 275 -1.34 -1.96 9.33
CA ARG A 275 -1.54 -0.52 9.54
C ARG A 275 -0.37 0.09 10.30
N PHE A 276 0.19 -0.59 11.29
CA PHE A 276 1.36 -0.09 12.02
C PHE A 276 2.63 -0.05 11.15
N ALA A 277 2.85 -1.05 10.30
CA ALA A 277 3.95 -1.06 9.33
C ALA A 277 3.86 0.12 8.34
N ALA A 278 2.64 0.57 7.99
CA ALA A 278 2.42 1.76 7.18
C ALA A 278 2.52 3.09 7.96
N ASN A 279 1.92 3.14 9.16
CA ASN A 279 1.65 4.37 9.90
C ASN A 279 2.78 4.80 10.83
N LEU A 280 3.40 3.87 11.55
CA LEU A 280 4.41 4.22 12.55
C LEU A 280 5.68 4.85 11.96
N PRO A 281 6.16 4.48 10.75
CA PRO A 281 7.23 5.23 10.09
C PRO A 281 6.84 6.70 9.84
N ALA A 282 5.66 6.95 9.27
CA ALA A 282 5.21 8.28 8.84
C ALA A 282 4.82 9.23 9.99
N PHE A 283 4.30 8.71 11.09
CA PHE A 283 3.76 9.51 12.21
C PHE A 283 4.58 9.44 13.50
N ARG A 284 5.46 8.44 13.64
CA ARG A 284 6.26 8.19 14.85
C ARG A 284 7.75 7.90 14.59
N GLY A 285 8.19 7.85 13.32
CA GLY A 285 9.58 7.52 12.97
C GLY A 285 10.01 6.12 13.43
N PHE A 286 9.04 5.19 13.55
CA PHE A 286 9.25 3.86 14.11
C PHE A 286 8.87 2.80 13.08
N ASP A 287 9.85 2.13 12.50
CA ASP A 287 9.63 1.04 11.54
C ASP A 287 9.72 -0.31 12.26
N LEU A 288 8.61 -1.05 12.29
CA LEU A 288 8.50 -2.37 12.90
C LEU A 288 9.42 -3.42 12.25
N ARG A 289 9.68 -3.33 10.94
CA ARG A 289 10.53 -4.30 10.23
C ARG A 289 12.02 -4.06 10.46
N ALA A 290 12.39 -2.82 10.75
CA ALA A 290 13.77 -2.44 11.03
C ALA A 290 14.21 -2.68 12.49
N GLN A 291 13.34 -3.20 13.37
CA GLN A 291 13.66 -3.44 14.79
C GLN A 291 14.56 -4.68 14.94
N PRO A 292 15.82 -4.56 15.41
CA PRO A 292 16.73 -5.71 15.50
C PRO A 292 16.28 -6.82 16.46
N GLY A 293 15.42 -6.49 17.42
CA GLY A 293 14.86 -7.43 18.39
C GLY A 293 13.60 -8.19 17.92
N LEU A 294 13.09 -7.89 16.72
CA LEU A 294 11.83 -8.48 16.19
C LEU A 294 12.01 -9.28 14.87
N PRO A 295 13.05 -10.15 14.74
CA PRO A 295 13.31 -10.85 13.48
C PRO A 295 12.22 -11.84 13.06
N ARG A 296 11.44 -12.40 14.00
CA ARG A 296 10.32 -13.29 13.66
C ARG A 296 9.11 -12.50 13.23
N LEU A 297 8.85 -11.33 13.81
CA LEU A 297 7.83 -10.42 13.30
C LEU A 297 8.15 -9.95 11.87
N ALA A 298 9.43 -9.69 11.56
CA ALA A 298 9.86 -9.42 10.19
C ALA A 298 9.57 -10.61 9.25
N ALA A 299 9.96 -11.83 9.63
CA ALA A 299 9.67 -13.04 8.85
C ALA A 299 8.16 -13.35 8.75
N TRP A 300 7.37 -12.99 9.76
CA TRP A 300 5.90 -13.09 9.75
C TRP A 300 5.30 -12.13 8.71
N TYR A 301 5.80 -10.90 8.60
CA TYR A 301 5.40 -9.98 7.54
C TYR A 301 5.70 -10.57 6.16
N ASP A 302 6.94 -11.01 5.92
CA ASP A 302 7.33 -11.58 4.62
C ASP A 302 6.46 -12.80 4.25
N ALA A 303 6.16 -13.66 5.23
CA ALA A 303 5.34 -14.86 5.04
C ALA A 303 3.85 -14.54 4.82
N MET A 304 3.31 -13.50 5.45
CA MET A 304 1.95 -13.01 5.18
C MET A 304 1.86 -12.36 3.80
N GLU A 305 2.84 -11.52 3.42
CA GLU A 305 2.87 -10.84 2.13
C GLU A 305 3.02 -11.81 0.95
N ALA A 306 3.66 -12.96 1.17
CA ALA A 306 3.70 -14.07 0.21
C ALA A 306 2.34 -14.78 -0.01
N ARG A 307 1.29 -14.51 0.79
CA ARG A 307 -0.03 -15.15 0.64
C ARG A 307 -0.90 -14.41 -0.39
N PRO A 308 -1.43 -15.08 -1.43
CA PRO A 308 -2.28 -14.44 -2.46
C PRO A 308 -3.56 -13.84 -1.88
N SER A 309 -4.18 -14.54 -0.94
CA SER A 309 -5.30 -14.12 -0.09
C SER A 309 -5.02 -12.78 0.61
N TYR A 310 -3.91 -12.67 1.34
CA TYR A 310 -3.53 -11.43 2.03
C TYR A 310 -3.20 -10.30 1.05
N SER A 311 -2.43 -10.60 0.00
CA SER A 311 -2.15 -9.64 -1.09
C SER A 311 -3.41 -9.13 -1.81
N THR A 312 -4.52 -9.87 -1.75
CA THR A 312 -5.82 -9.45 -2.29
C THR A 312 -6.55 -8.46 -1.38
N VAL A 313 -6.48 -8.65 -0.05
CA VAL A 313 -7.27 -7.86 0.92
C VAL A 313 -6.54 -6.66 1.53
N ARG A 314 -5.20 -6.68 1.51
CA ARG A 314 -4.36 -5.66 2.13
C ARG A 314 -4.47 -4.28 1.45
N GLY A 315 -4.32 -3.23 2.24
CA GLY A 315 -4.12 -1.86 1.75
C GLY A 315 -2.66 -1.56 1.43
N ASP A 316 -2.44 -0.46 0.69
CA ASP A 316 -1.11 0.13 0.51
C ASP A 316 -0.79 1.14 1.64
N PRO A 317 0.51 1.39 1.93
CA PRO A 317 0.90 2.34 2.98
C PRO A 317 0.35 3.76 2.78
N GLY A 318 0.20 4.22 1.54
CA GLY A 318 -0.38 5.52 1.23
C GLY A 318 -1.87 5.59 1.58
N THR A 319 -2.64 4.54 1.31
CA THR A 319 -4.05 4.45 1.73
C THR A 319 -4.17 4.50 3.25
N HIS A 320 -3.43 3.65 3.96
CA HIS A 320 -3.45 3.63 5.43
C HIS A 320 -3.05 4.98 6.03
N ASN A 321 -2.01 5.61 5.49
CA ASN A 321 -1.55 6.92 5.97
C ASN A 321 -2.58 8.03 5.72
N VAL A 322 -3.23 8.05 4.55
CA VAL A 322 -4.32 9.01 4.27
C VAL A 322 -5.51 8.80 5.20
N VAL A 323 -5.93 7.55 5.45
CA VAL A 323 -7.11 7.29 6.29
C VAL A 323 -6.82 7.58 7.77
N VAL A 324 -5.71 7.10 8.33
CA VAL A 324 -5.34 7.40 9.73
C VAL A 324 -5.13 8.89 9.95
N ARG A 325 -4.49 9.60 9.01
CA ARG A 325 -4.35 11.07 9.05
C ARG A 325 -5.70 11.78 9.14
N LYS A 326 -6.70 11.35 8.35
CA LYS A 326 -8.05 11.93 8.36
C LYS A 326 -8.84 11.56 9.61
N LEU A 327 -8.87 10.28 9.97
CA LEU A 327 -9.65 9.73 11.08
C LEU A 327 -9.16 10.23 12.44
N PHE A 328 -7.85 10.19 12.65
CA PHE A 328 -7.21 10.59 13.90
C PHE A 328 -6.62 12.00 13.85
N ARG A 329 -6.78 12.77 12.77
CA ARG A 329 -6.25 14.15 12.65
C ARG A 329 -4.76 14.25 13.00
N LEU A 330 -3.97 13.25 12.62
CA LEU A 330 -2.52 13.26 12.88
C LEU A 330 -1.82 14.24 11.94
N GLN A 331 -0.69 14.80 12.38
CA GLN A 331 0.26 15.47 11.51
C GLN A 331 1.43 14.53 11.23
N ALA A 332 2.07 14.67 10.06
CA ALA A 332 3.27 13.90 9.74
C ALA A 332 4.35 14.14 10.81
N GLY A 333 5.08 13.08 11.18
CA GLY A 333 6.12 13.17 12.19
C GLY A 333 7.34 13.96 11.70
N ALA A 334 8.30 14.22 12.60
CA ALA A 334 9.55 14.93 12.26
C ALA A 334 10.41 14.24 11.17
N ALA A 335 10.14 12.96 10.88
CA ALA A 335 10.75 12.22 9.76
C ALA A 335 10.15 12.56 8.38
N GLY A 336 8.97 13.19 8.32
CA GLY A 336 8.21 13.47 7.10
C GLY A 336 7.41 12.27 6.55
N GLU A 337 6.60 12.52 5.52
CA GLU A 337 6.18 11.43 4.61
C GLU A 337 7.44 10.99 3.83
N ALA A 338 7.62 9.68 3.61
CA ALA A 338 8.78 9.14 2.88
C ALA A 338 8.96 9.82 1.51
N LYS A 339 10.21 10.01 1.08
CA LYS A 339 10.50 10.78 -0.14
C LYS A 339 9.93 10.06 -1.37
N PRO A 340 9.49 10.79 -2.42
CA PRO A 340 8.93 10.18 -3.63
C PRO A 340 9.80 9.09 -4.25
N GLU A 341 11.13 9.25 -4.18
CA GLU A 341 12.14 8.34 -4.71
C GLU A 341 12.30 7.06 -3.87
N GLU A 342 12.04 7.12 -2.55
CA GLU A 342 12.07 5.95 -1.64
C GLU A 342 10.76 5.15 -1.76
N ALA A 343 9.65 5.81 -2.09
CA ALA A 343 8.36 5.16 -2.39
C ALA A 343 8.36 4.34 -3.70
N LEU A 344 9.43 4.43 -4.52
CA LEU A 344 9.67 3.55 -5.67
C LEU A 344 10.30 2.20 -5.26
N GLY A 345 10.71 2.06 -3.99
CA GLY A 345 11.49 0.93 -3.48
C GLY A 345 10.83 -0.44 -3.70
N ALA A 346 11.44 -1.24 -4.57
CA ALA A 346 11.14 -2.66 -4.78
C ALA A 346 9.70 -3.02 -5.20
N GLY A 347 9.05 -2.19 -6.04
CA GLY A 347 7.73 -2.57 -6.58
C GLY A 347 7.11 -1.69 -7.67
N ALA A 348 7.69 -0.55 -8.05
CA ALA A 348 7.00 0.42 -8.91
C ALA A 348 6.60 -0.09 -10.32
N GLY A 349 7.29 -1.11 -10.86
CA GLY A 349 6.91 -1.77 -12.11
C GLY A 349 5.76 -2.79 -11.94
N THR A 350 5.60 -3.39 -10.76
CA THR A 350 4.50 -4.31 -10.47
C THR A 350 3.23 -3.51 -10.19
N GLY A 351 2.20 -3.65 -11.03
CA GLY A 351 0.91 -2.96 -10.88
C GLY A 351 0.74 -1.64 -11.65
N ALA A 352 1.79 -1.08 -12.26
CA ALA A 352 1.66 0.11 -13.11
C ALA A 352 0.66 -0.11 -14.27
N GLY A 353 0.70 -1.29 -14.89
CA GLY A 353 -0.25 -1.68 -15.93
C GLY A 353 -1.69 -1.75 -15.42
N GLU A 354 -1.92 -2.41 -14.27
CA GLU A 354 -3.25 -2.49 -13.65
C GLU A 354 -3.81 -1.10 -13.35
N ALA A 355 -2.97 -0.20 -12.81
CA ALA A 355 -3.32 1.19 -12.54
C ALA A 355 -3.68 1.95 -13.83
N ALA A 356 -2.91 1.77 -14.91
CA ALA A 356 -3.22 2.33 -16.23
C ALA A 356 -4.59 1.81 -16.73
N ARG A 357 -4.78 0.49 -16.76
CA ARG A 357 -6.02 -0.14 -17.24
C ARG A 357 -7.25 0.34 -16.45
N LYS A 358 -7.17 0.35 -15.13
CA LYS A 358 -8.29 0.75 -14.27
C LYS A 358 -8.58 2.26 -14.34
N LEU A 359 -7.57 3.10 -14.54
CA LEU A 359 -7.75 4.53 -14.78
C LEU A 359 -8.41 4.79 -16.13
N VAL A 360 -7.96 4.10 -17.19
CA VAL A 360 -8.55 4.20 -18.53
C VAL A 360 -10.01 3.75 -18.51
N VAL A 361 -10.33 2.54 -18.03
CA VAL A 361 -11.73 2.04 -18.06
C VAL A 361 -12.69 2.88 -17.20
N ASN A 362 -12.20 3.55 -16.14
CA ASN A 362 -13.03 4.39 -15.26
C ASN A 362 -12.90 5.91 -15.52
N HIS A 363 -12.27 6.35 -16.61
CA HIS A 363 -11.81 7.73 -16.74
C HIS A 363 -12.93 8.77 -16.56
N GLU A 364 -14.14 8.52 -17.06
CA GLU A 364 -15.29 9.42 -16.91
C GLU A 364 -15.71 9.62 -15.45
N ALA A 365 -15.78 8.53 -14.69
CA ALA A 365 -16.16 8.56 -13.28
C ALA A 365 -15.08 9.22 -12.42
N VAL A 366 -13.81 8.99 -12.76
CA VAL A 366 -12.66 9.64 -12.11
C VAL A 366 -12.64 11.14 -12.40
N ALA A 367 -12.84 11.56 -13.66
CA ALA A 367 -12.92 12.97 -14.04
C ALA A 367 -14.06 13.69 -13.32
N ALA A 368 -15.24 13.05 -13.22
CA ALA A 368 -16.37 13.60 -12.47
C ALA A 368 -16.08 13.74 -10.96
N ASP A 369 -15.36 12.79 -10.35
CA ASP A 369 -14.95 12.87 -8.94
C ASP A 369 -13.91 13.99 -8.70
N VAL A 370 -12.95 14.15 -9.62
CA VAL A 370 -11.96 15.25 -9.59
C VAL A 370 -12.66 16.61 -9.70
N VAL A 371 -13.45 16.84 -10.75
CA VAL A 371 -14.16 18.13 -10.95
C VAL A 371 -15.04 18.49 -9.75
N LYS A 372 -15.68 17.49 -9.13
CA LYS A 372 -16.53 17.69 -7.96
C LYS A 372 -15.78 17.96 -6.67
N ASN A 373 -14.65 17.27 -6.42
CA ASN A 373 -14.05 17.17 -5.08
C ASN A 373 -12.59 17.63 -4.97
N ALA A 374 -11.91 17.98 -6.07
CA ALA A 374 -10.53 18.48 -6.04
C ALA A 374 -10.41 19.97 -5.69
N GLY A 375 -11.53 20.70 -5.58
CA GLY A 375 -11.53 22.13 -5.24
C GLY A 375 -11.09 23.05 -6.38
N ILE A 376 -11.19 22.58 -7.62
CA ILE A 376 -10.80 23.33 -8.83
C ILE A 376 -11.96 24.28 -9.20
N GLY A 377 -11.67 25.59 -9.26
CA GLY A 377 -12.61 26.61 -9.71
C GLY A 377 -12.49 26.91 -11.20
N GLY A 378 -13.58 27.36 -11.82
CA GLY A 378 -13.65 27.71 -13.25
C GLY A 378 -14.98 27.32 -13.87
N ASP A 379 -15.10 27.45 -15.19
CA ASP A 379 -16.20 26.86 -15.93
C ASP A 379 -16.10 25.32 -15.90
N ALA A 380 -17.23 24.63 -15.69
CA ALA A 380 -17.25 23.19 -15.49
C ALA A 380 -16.91 22.38 -16.76
N VAL A 381 -17.14 22.91 -17.95
CA VAL A 381 -16.81 22.25 -19.23
C VAL A 381 -15.32 22.38 -19.51
N GLU A 382 -14.78 23.60 -19.36
CA GLU A 382 -13.34 23.84 -19.54
C GLU A 382 -12.50 23.07 -18.52
N VAL A 383 -12.83 23.18 -17.23
CA VAL A 383 -12.13 22.46 -16.15
C VAL A 383 -12.20 20.95 -16.38
N ARG A 384 -13.32 20.41 -16.88
CA ARG A 384 -13.42 18.98 -17.21
C ARG A 384 -12.47 18.59 -18.33
N ALA A 385 -12.34 19.39 -19.38
CA ALA A 385 -11.41 19.10 -20.48
C ALA A 385 -9.93 19.13 -20.01
N GLU A 386 -9.57 20.09 -19.16
CA GLU A 386 -8.25 20.20 -18.52
C GLU A 386 -7.97 18.99 -17.60
N VAL A 387 -8.95 18.58 -16.78
CA VAL A 387 -8.89 17.39 -15.92
C VAL A 387 -8.71 16.11 -16.73
N GLU A 388 -9.52 15.89 -17.78
CA GLU A 388 -9.39 14.70 -18.62
C GLU A 388 -8.03 14.64 -19.33
N SER A 389 -7.47 15.78 -19.75
CA SER A 389 -6.11 15.83 -20.30
C SER A 389 -5.05 15.42 -19.27
N ALA A 390 -5.14 15.91 -18.04
CA ALA A 390 -4.24 15.55 -16.95
C ALA A 390 -4.35 14.05 -16.59
N LEU A 391 -5.56 13.47 -16.61
CA LEU A 391 -5.76 12.04 -16.39
C LEU A 391 -5.20 11.18 -17.52
N ARG A 392 -5.30 11.59 -18.80
CA ARG A 392 -4.66 10.89 -19.93
C ARG A 392 -3.14 10.88 -19.79
N SER A 393 -2.54 12.01 -19.42
CA SER A 393 -1.08 12.09 -19.17
C SER A 393 -0.66 11.10 -18.07
N LEU A 394 -1.42 11.01 -16.98
CA LEU A 394 -1.17 10.05 -15.90
C LEU A 394 -1.32 8.58 -16.35
N ALA A 395 -2.35 8.27 -17.15
CA ALA A 395 -2.56 6.93 -17.71
C ALA A 395 -1.43 6.53 -18.68
N ALA A 396 -1.02 7.43 -19.58
CA ALA A 396 0.08 7.20 -20.52
C ALA A 396 1.42 6.95 -19.80
N ARG A 397 1.71 7.69 -18.72
CA ARG A 397 2.89 7.47 -17.87
C ARG A 397 2.88 6.08 -17.22
N LEU A 398 1.74 5.65 -16.69
CA LEU A 398 1.59 4.32 -16.08
C LEU A 398 1.74 3.20 -17.11
N ALA A 399 1.19 3.37 -18.32
CA ALA A 399 1.39 2.44 -19.43
C ALA A 399 2.88 2.34 -19.82
N ALA A 400 3.58 3.47 -19.96
CA ALA A 400 5.01 3.50 -20.27
C ALA A 400 5.86 2.81 -19.17
N VAL A 401 5.56 3.02 -17.88
CA VAL A 401 6.22 2.31 -16.76
C VAL A 401 5.94 0.80 -16.80
N ALA A 402 4.79 0.39 -17.32
CA ALA A 402 4.45 -1.02 -17.54
C ALA A 402 5.11 -1.65 -18.80
N GLY A 403 5.96 -0.91 -19.52
CA GLY A 403 6.58 -1.37 -20.77
C GLY A 403 5.62 -1.34 -21.98
N ILE A 404 4.47 -0.68 -21.85
CA ILE A 404 3.52 -0.50 -22.95
C ILE A 404 3.92 0.77 -23.68
N GLU A 405 4.74 0.57 -24.72
CA GLU A 405 5.10 1.60 -25.67
C GLU A 405 3.86 2.00 -26.48
N ALA A 406 3.11 2.97 -25.95
CA ALA A 406 2.24 3.79 -26.79
C ALA A 406 3.09 4.40 -27.92
N PRO A 407 2.54 4.62 -29.14
CA PRO A 407 3.22 5.34 -30.21
C PRO A 407 3.27 6.86 -29.91
N VAL A 408 3.77 7.23 -28.73
CA VAL A 408 3.98 8.61 -28.28
C VAL A 408 4.92 9.31 -29.24
N ALA A 409 5.94 8.62 -29.75
CA ALA A 409 6.88 9.21 -30.72
C ALA A 409 6.21 9.60 -32.05
N GLU A 410 5.30 8.79 -32.57
CA GLU A 410 4.60 9.06 -33.85
C GLU A 410 3.46 10.08 -33.66
N ALA A 411 2.71 9.99 -32.56
CA ALA A 411 1.69 11.00 -32.22
C ALA A 411 2.31 12.37 -31.87
N VAL A 412 3.46 12.41 -31.18
CA VAL A 412 4.20 13.66 -30.97
C VAL A 412 4.75 14.19 -32.29
N ALA A 413 5.28 13.34 -33.18
CA ALA A 413 5.72 13.79 -34.50
C ALA A 413 4.57 14.36 -35.36
N GLU A 414 3.41 13.69 -35.42
CA GLU A 414 2.23 14.22 -36.14
C GLU A 414 1.70 15.53 -35.52
N VAL A 415 1.77 15.70 -34.20
CA VAL A 415 1.36 16.95 -33.57
C VAL A 415 2.41 18.04 -33.74
N GLU A 416 3.71 17.75 -33.66
CA GLU A 416 4.77 18.72 -33.98
C GLU A 416 4.73 19.17 -35.45
N GLU A 417 4.34 18.28 -36.38
CA GLU A 417 4.15 18.61 -37.79
C GLU A 417 2.86 19.42 -38.06
N LYS A 418 1.77 19.16 -37.32
CA LYS A 418 0.50 19.91 -37.42
C LYS A 418 0.50 21.21 -36.60
N ALA A 419 1.26 21.28 -35.51
CA ALA A 419 1.48 22.46 -34.69
C ALA A 419 2.60 23.30 -35.29
N ALA A 420 2.31 23.95 -36.42
CA ALA A 420 3.18 24.99 -36.96
C ALA A 420 3.58 25.94 -35.81
N PRO A 421 4.88 26.15 -35.54
CA PRO A 421 5.31 26.91 -34.38
C PRO A 421 4.73 28.31 -34.46
N ALA A 422 3.92 28.67 -33.46
CA ALA A 422 3.28 29.97 -33.39
C ALA A 422 4.36 31.05 -33.56
N SER A 423 4.22 31.91 -34.56
CA SER A 423 5.27 32.81 -35.02
C SER A 423 5.44 34.00 -34.07
N GLY A 424 6.07 33.76 -32.91
CA GLY A 424 6.37 34.77 -31.90
C GLY A 424 6.39 34.19 -30.47
N PRO A 425 6.87 34.97 -29.48
CA PRO A 425 6.74 34.59 -28.08
C PRO A 425 5.25 34.51 -27.69
N PRO A 426 4.85 33.57 -26.80
CA PRO A 426 3.45 33.39 -26.43
C PRO A 426 2.86 34.66 -25.80
N SER A 427 1.62 34.97 -26.18
CA SER A 427 0.86 36.11 -25.68
C SER A 427 0.59 35.98 -24.18
N ALA A 428 0.20 37.09 -23.53
CA ALA A 428 -0.20 37.08 -22.12
C ALA A 428 -1.37 36.12 -21.86
N GLU A 429 -2.31 36.02 -22.81
CA GLU A 429 -3.45 35.11 -22.77
C GLU A 429 -3.03 33.64 -22.89
N GLN A 430 -2.14 33.31 -23.84
CA GLN A 430 -1.59 31.95 -23.97
C GLN A 430 -0.80 31.53 -22.72
N LYS A 431 -0.04 32.45 -22.10
CA LYS A 431 0.66 32.20 -20.83
C LYS A 431 -0.32 31.97 -19.68
N ALA A 432 -1.40 32.75 -19.59
CA ALA A 432 -2.42 32.59 -18.56
C ALA A 432 -3.17 31.25 -18.71
N ALA A 433 -3.52 30.86 -19.95
CA ALA A 433 -4.13 29.57 -20.25
C ALA A 433 -3.21 28.39 -19.88
N ALA A 434 -1.92 28.46 -20.24
CA ALA A 434 -0.94 27.45 -19.86
C ALA A 434 -0.77 27.34 -18.33
N ALA A 435 -0.67 28.47 -17.63
CA ALA A 435 -0.57 28.48 -16.17
C ALA A 435 -1.81 27.88 -15.47
N ARG A 436 -3.01 28.17 -16.00
CA ARG A 436 -4.26 27.54 -15.56
C ARG A 436 -4.24 26.02 -15.77
N ALA A 437 -3.90 25.56 -16.97
CA ALA A 437 -3.85 24.14 -17.29
C ALA A 437 -2.86 23.38 -16.38
N SER A 438 -1.68 23.95 -16.11
CA SER A 438 -0.72 23.40 -15.14
C SER A 438 -1.27 23.34 -13.72
N ALA A 439 -2.00 24.38 -13.26
CA ALA A 439 -2.63 24.38 -11.93
C ALA A 439 -3.74 23.32 -11.81
N VAL A 440 -4.56 23.15 -12.87
CA VAL A 440 -5.60 22.10 -12.93
C VAL A 440 -4.97 20.70 -12.97
N ALA A 441 -3.88 20.52 -13.70
CA ALA A 441 -3.14 19.26 -13.73
C ALA A 441 -2.53 18.92 -12.36
N ALA A 442 -1.87 19.88 -11.70
CA ALA A 442 -1.33 19.74 -10.35
C ALA A 442 -2.41 19.34 -9.34
N ALA A 443 -3.55 20.02 -9.36
CA ALA A 443 -4.70 19.70 -8.49
C ALA A 443 -5.27 18.31 -8.79
N THR A 444 -5.38 17.94 -10.07
CA THR A 444 -5.83 16.62 -10.51
C THR A 444 -4.92 15.50 -9.99
N TRP A 445 -3.62 15.59 -10.21
CA TRP A 445 -2.67 14.57 -9.76
C TRP A 445 -2.54 14.52 -8.23
N ALA A 446 -2.59 15.67 -7.55
CA ALA A 446 -2.62 15.72 -6.09
C ALA A 446 -3.90 15.07 -5.52
N PHE A 447 -5.04 15.29 -6.16
CA PHE A 447 -6.29 14.61 -5.83
C PHE A 447 -6.17 13.11 -6.07
N MET A 448 -5.73 12.66 -7.25
CA MET A 448 -5.55 11.23 -7.56
C MET A 448 -4.66 10.53 -6.54
N ARG A 449 -3.50 11.13 -6.20
CA ARG A 449 -2.62 10.66 -5.13
C ARG A 449 -3.39 10.50 -3.81
N GLN A 450 -4.18 11.49 -3.38
CA GLN A 450 -4.87 11.43 -2.09
C GLN A 450 -6.18 10.63 -2.08
N ARG A 451 -6.75 10.33 -3.25
CA ARG A 451 -8.12 9.82 -3.41
C ARG A 451 -8.19 8.31 -3.61
N VAL A 452 -7.18 7.72 -4.27
CA VAL A 452 -7.08 6.27 -4.47
C VAL A 452 -7.02 5.54 -3.14
N SER A 453 -7.69 4.39 -3.07
CA SER A 453 -7.72 3.50 -1.92
C SER A 453 -7.47 2.07 -2.38
N ALA A 454 -6.44 1.39 -1.88
CA ALA A 454 -6.29 -0.05 -2.04
C ALA A 454 -6.98 -0.79 -0.87
N PRO A 455 -7.51 -2.00 -1.09
CA PRO A 455 -7.71 -2.68 -2.37
C PRO A 455 -8.89 -2.12 -3.21
N ARG A 456 -9.70 -1.22 -2.63
CA ARG A 456 -10.97 -0.71 -3.17
C ARG A 456 -10.96 -0.33 -4.67
N ASP A 457 -9.99 0.47 -5.09
CA ASP A 457 -9.88 1.04 -6.44
C ASP A 457 -8.90 0.26 -7.34
N MET A 458 -7.97 -0.45 -6.72
CA MET A 458 -6.90 -1.24 -7.34
C MET A 458 -6.08 -1.95 -6.26
N SER A 459 -5.24 -2.92 -6.65
CA SER A 459 -4.31 -3.59 -5.74
C SER A 459 -3.37 -2.60 -5.05
N GLY A 460 -2.75 -3.01 -3.93
CA GLY A 460 -1.80 -2.16 -3.21
C GLY A 460 -0.60 -1.74 -4.06
N ALA A 461 -0.14 -2.62 -4.97
CA ALA A 461 0.95 -2.34 -5.89
C ALA A 461 0.54 -1.30 -6.95
N ALA A 462 -0.63 -1.46 -7.56
CA ALA A 462 -1.19 -0.51 -8.51
C ALA A 462 -1.49 0.86 -7.89
N ALA A 463 -2.02 0.91 -6.66
CA ALA A 463 -2.25 2.16 -5.94
C ALA A 463 -0.92 2.89 -5.65
N SER A 464 0.12 2.14 -5.30
CA SER A 464 1.47 2.68 -5.10
C SER A 464 2.06 3.24 -6.40
N ALA A 465 1.91 2.51 -7.53
CA ALA A 465 2.32 2.99 -8.85
C ALA A 465 1.58 4.27 -9.28
N LEU A 466 0.25 4.35 -9.09
CA LEU A 466 -0.55 5.55 -9.35
C LEU A 466 -0.09 6.74 -8.49
N ARG A 467 0.17 6.52 -7.20
CA ARG A 467 0.69 7.57 -6.28
C ARG A 467 2.06 8.07 -6.72
N ALA A 468 2.96 7.16 -7.13
CA ALA A 468 4.29 7.50 -7.61
C ALA A 468 4.23 8.29 -8.94
N ALA A 469 3.48 7.80 -9.93
CA ALA A 469 3.29 8.50 -11.20
C ALA A 469 2.66 9.89 -11.03
N SER A 470 1.73 10.04 -10.08
CA SER A 470 1.14 11.34 -9.71
C SER A 470 2.18 12.29 -9.09
N LEU A 471 3.09 11.79 -8.24
CA LEU A 471 4.16 12.58 -7.65
C LEU A 471 5.20 13.02 -8.69
N CYS A 472 5.62 12.12 -9.59
CA CYS A 472 6.53 12.45 -10.68
C CYS A 472 5.92 13.53 -11.59
N ALA A 473 4.66 13.37 -12.00
CA ALA A 473 3.98 14.36 -12.83
C ALA A 473 3.90 15.75 -12.17
N ILE A 474 3.69 15.83 -10.84
CA ILE A 474 3.72 17.11 -10.09
C ILE A 474 5.15 17.70 -10.04
N ALA A 475 6.18 16.86 -9.84
CA ALA A 475 7.57 17.31 -9.72
C ALA A 475 8.17 17.81 -11.04
N GLU A 476 7.58 17.42 -12.18
CA GLU A 476 7.96 17.86 -13.52
C GLU A 476 7.25 19.15 -13.98
N LEU A 477 6.35 19.72 -13.17
CA LEU A 477 5.80 21.05 -13.42
C LEU A 477 6.85 22.11 -13.07
N ASP A 478 7.43 22.74 -14.09
CA ASP A 478 8.25 23.94 -13.92
C ASP A 478 7.40 25.06 -13.25
N PHE A 479 7.88 25.56 -12.11
CA PHE A 479 7.30 26.66 -11.33
C PHE A 479 8.07 27.97 -11.52
#